data_AF-A0A8H8U8E9-F1
#
_entry.id   AF-A0A8H8U8E9-F1
#
_cell.length_a   1.000
_cell.length_b   1.000
_cell.length_c   1.000
_cell.angle_alpha   90.00
_cell.angle_beta   90.00
_cell.angle_gamma   90.00
#
_symmetry.space_group_name_H-M   'P 1'
#
loop_
_entity.id
_entity.type
_entity.pdbx_description
1 polymer ?
#
loop_
_entity_poly.entity_id
_entity_poly.type
_entity_poly.pdbx_seq_one_letter_code
_entity_poly.pdbx_strand_id
1 'polypeptide(L)'
;MDFLESSFYKDHESGRCLPSPVEVRASAGPNQSLPQPPPVKFEHLNLIVKYGPHVTVAEAQCLWMVKRLVGEQVPVPEVYGWRVDGQDFVRGETLKDRWDFLSVGDKTTLCNHLYQIMESLRHVEQDPNDPFIGSINRHHLLDIVFEGQPQGGPFATIK
;
A
#
# COMPACT_ATOMS: atom_id res chain seq x y z
N MET A 1 13.86 -4.55 8.21
CA MET A 1 15.02 -5.46 8.19
C MET A 1 16.20 -4.69 7.61
N ASP A 2 17.33 -4.75 8.31
CA ASP A 2 18.59 -4.10 7.89
C ASP A 2 19.63 -5.18 7.57
N PHE A 3 20.43 -4.92 6.55
CA PHE A 3 21.53 -5.78 6.10
C PHE A 3 22.81 -5.16 6.61
N LEU A 4 23.15 -5.40 7.87
CA LEU A 4 24.29 -4.76 8.55
C LEU A 4 25.65 -5.12 7.91
N GLU A 5 25.68 -6.20 7.13
CA GLU A 5 26.81 -6.63 6.31
C GLU A 5 26.94 -5.90 4.97
N SER A 6 25.92 -5.12 4.57
CA SER A 6 25.92 -4.39 3.30
C SER A 6 26.87 -3.20 3.32
N SER A 7 27.31 -2.75 2.14
CA SER A 7 28.29 -1.66 2.01
C SER A 7 27.87 -0.35 2.71
N PHE A 8 26.57 -0.12 2.87
CA PHE A 8 26.02 1.05 3.57
C PHE A 8 26.43 1.12 5.05
N TYR A 9 26.58 -0.02 5.72
CA TYR A 9 26.87 -0.09 7.16
C TYR A 9 28.32 -0.48 7.50
N LYS A 10 29.13 -0.84 6.50
CA LYS A 10 30.54 -1.23 6.70
C LYS A 10 31.41 -0.10 7.27
N ASP A 11 31.03 1.14 7.02
CA ASP A 11 31.64 2.32 7.64
C ASP A 11 31.01 2.57 9.01
N HIS A 12 31.44 1.79 10.01
CA HIS A 12 30.92 1.81 11.38
C HIS A 12 31.11 3.17 12.09
N GLU A 13 32.00 4.03 11.60
CA GLU A 13 32.26 5.36 12.18
C GLU A 13 31.16 6.38 11.80
N SER A 14 30.37 6.08 10.76
CA SER A 14 29.40 7.03 10.21
C SER A 14 28.07 7.12 10.97
N GLY A 15 27.74 6.16 11.86
CA GLY A 15 26.45 6.13 12.56
C GLY A 15 25.22 6.15 11.65
N ARG A 16 25.38 5.76 10.37
CA ARG A 16 24.34 5.88 9.34
C ARG A 16 23.17 4.96 9.64
N CYS A 17 21.97 5.51 9.50
CA CYS A 17 20.71 4.78 9.61
C CYS A 17 19.93 4.98 8.31
N LEU A 18 19.17 3.95 7.91
CA LEU A 18 18.22 4.11 6.82
C LEU A 18 17.09 5.07 7.25
N PRO A 19 16.56 5.88 6.32
CA PRO A 19 15.44 6.75 6.62
C PRO A 19 14.22 5.93 7.03
N SER A 20 13.46 6.44 7.99
CA SER A 20 12.17 5.90 8.40
C SER A 20 11.12 6.07 7.30
N PRO A 21 10.05 5.23 7.28
CA PRO A 21 8.95 5.40 6.32
C PRO A 21 8.33 6.81 6.33
N VAL A 22 8.28 7.45 7.49
CA VAL A 22 7.77 8.82 7.65
C VAL A 22 8.67 9.83 6.94
N GLU A 23 10.00 9.73 7.11
CA GLU A 23 10.97 10.59 6.43
C GLU A 23 10.94 10.38 4.90
N VAL A 24 10.75 9.14 4.44
CA VAL A 24 10.58 8.82 3.01
C VAL A 24 9.33 9.49 2.44
N ARG A 25 8.18 9.40 3.12
CA ARG A 25 6.94 10.08 2.68
C ARG A 25 7.10 11.59 2.65
N ALA A 26 7.67 12.17 3.71
CA ALA A 26 7.90 13.61 3.80
C ALA A 26 8.81 14.12 2.67
N SER A 27 9.82 13.33 2.30
CA SER A 27 10.78 13.63 1.22
C SER A 27 10.16 13.52 -0.18
N ALA A 28 9.07 12.77 -0.34
CA ALA A 28 8.37 12.65 -1.62
C ALA A 28 7.47 13.86 -1.96
N GLY A 29 7.17 14.70 -0.96
CA GLY A 29 6.38 15.92 -1.13
C GLY A 29 5.01 15.66 -1.79
N PRO A 30 4.66 16.37 -2.88
CA PRO A 30 3.34 16.26 -3.51
C PRO A 30 3.08 14.88 -4.13
N ASN A 31 4.12 14.07 -4.34
CA ASN A 31 4.00 12.75 -4.96
C ASN A 31 3.65 11.65 -3.96
N GLN A 32 3.59 11.93 -2.66
CA GLN A 32 3.39 10.92 -1.61
C GLN A 32 2.08 10.13 -1.74
N SER A 33 1.04 10.75 -2.32
CA SER A 33 -0.29 10.16 -2.47
C SER A 33 -0.48 9.45 -3.82
N LEU A 34 0.54 9.41 -4.67
CA LEU A 34 0.45 8.69 -5.94
C LEU A 34 0.37 7.18 -5.67
N PRO A 35 -0.43 6.42 -6.44
CA PRO A 35 -0.44 4.96 -6.35
C PRO A 35 0.94 4.35 -6.59
N GLN A 36 1.74 4.95 -7.49
CA GLN A 36 3.12 4.56 -7.77
C GLN A 36 4.01 5.81 -7.69
N PRO A 37 4.41 6.21 -6.48
CA PRO A 37 5.26 7.39 -6.34
C PRO A 37 6.64 7.10 -6.96
N PRO A 38 7.30 8.12 -7.56
CA PRO A 38 8.66 7.97 -8.02
C PRO A 38 9.59 7.64 -6.84
N PRO A 39 10.68 6.89 -7.07
CA PRO A 39 11.66 6.64 -6.03
C PRO A 39 12.23 7.95 -5.46
N VAL A 40 12.41 8.00 -4.15
CA VAL A 40 12.99 9.14 -3.45
C VAL A 40 14.51 8.99 -3.41
N LYS A 41 15.22 10.06 -3.73
CA LYS A 41 16.69 10.11 -3.64
C LYS A 41 17.11 10.83 -2.37
N PHE A 42 17.95 10.18 -1.58
CA PHE A 42 18.65 10.76 -0.45
C PHE A 42 20.13 10.92 -0.84
N GLU A 43 20.44 12.02 -1.54
CA GLU A 43 21.79 12.28 -2.08
C GLU A 43 22.86 12.28 -0.99
N HIS A 44 22.54 12.83 0.20
CA HIS A 44 23.45 12.86 1.35
C HIS A 44 23.75 11.46 1.94
N LEU A 45 22.93 10.46 1.62
CA LEU A 45 23.13 9.06 1.99
C LEU A 45 23.60 8.19 0.80
N ASN A 46 23.72 8.78 -0.40
CA ASN A 46 23.89 8.06 -1.66
C ASN A 46 22.89 6.89 -1.80
N LEU A 47 21.62 7.16 -1.50
CA LEU A 47 20.56 6.16 -1.38
C LEU A 47 19.37 6.51 -2.26
N ILE A 48 18.80 5.48 -2.89
CA ILE A 48 17.49 5.57 -3.55
C ILE A 48 16.50 4.66 -2.82
N VAL A 49 15.30 5.17 -2.53
CA VAL A 49 14.25 4.43 -1.82
C VAL A 49 13.02 4.33 -2.72
N LYS A 50 12.69 3.09 -3.10
CA LYS A 50 11.40 2.76 -3.72
C LYS A 50 10.38 2.50 -2.61
N TYR A 51 9.22 3.13 -2.67
CA TYR A 51 8.15 2.96 -1.68
C TYR A 51 6.77 3.05 -2.36
N GLY A 52 5.72 2.67 -1.65
CA GLY A 52 4.34 2.71 -2.13
C GLY A 52 3.68 1.32 -2.20
N PRO A 53 2.38 1.28 -2.51
CA PRO A 53 1.55 0.07 -2.40
C PRO A 53 1.95 -1.06 -3.37
N HIS A 54 2.70 -0.75 -4.43
CA HIS A 54 3.18 -1.75 -5.40
C HIS A 54 4.63 -2.21 -5.14
N VAL A 55 5.29 -1.73 -4.09
CA VAL A 55 6.63 -2.17 -3.72
C VAL A 55 6.53 -3.36 -2.79
N THR A 56 7.12 -4.49 -3.18
CA THR A 56 6.99 -5.74 -2.43
C THR A 56 8.32 -6.18 -1.81
N VAL A 57 8.25 -6.94 -0.73
CA VAL A 57 9.44 -7.59 -0.14
C VAL A 57 10.11 -8.55 -1.15
N ALA A 58 9.31 -9.18 -2.01
CA ALA A 58 9.82 -10.08 -3.06
C ALA A 58 10.77 -9.36 -4.03
N GLU A 59 10.49 -8.10 -4.40
CA GLU A 59 11.39 -7.30 -5.25
C GLU A 59 12.77 -7.12 -4.58
N ALA A 60 12.79 -6.76 -3.30
CA ALA A 60 14.03 -6.61 -2.53
C ALA A 60 14.80 -7.93 -2.42
N GLN A 61 14.10 -9.04 -2.18
CA GLN A 61 14.71 -10.37 -2.12
C GLN A 61 15.31 -10.81 -3.46
N CYS A 62 14.62 -10.54 -4.57
CA CYS A 62 15.12 -10.84 -5.92
C CYS A 62 16.42 -10.08 -6.21
N LEU A 63 16.45 -8.76 -5.97
CA LEU A 63 17.64 -7.95 -6.19
C LEU A 63 18.82 -8.40 -5.31
N TRP A 64 18.54 -8.67 -4.02
CA TRP A 64 19.54 -9.17 -3.09
C TRP A 64 20.11 -10.53 -3.54
N MET A 65 19.24 -11.45 -3.98
CA MET A 65 19.65 -12.77 -4.46
C MET A 65 20.49 -12.68 -5.75
N VAL A 66 20.07 -11.86 -6.72
CA VAL A 66 20.83 -11.65 -7.97
C VAL A 66 22.23 -11.12 -7.64
N LYS A 67 22.33 -10.06 -6.82
CA LYS A 67 23.64 -9.51 -6.42
C LYS A 67 24.54 -10.58 -5.79
N ARG A 68 23.97 -11.44 -4.94
CA ARG A 68 24.71 -12.49 -4.25
C ARG A 68 25.14 -13.65 -5.15
N LEU A 69 24.31 -14.07 -6.10
CA LEU A 69 24.56 -15.24 -6.95
C LEU A 69 25.45 -14.92 -8.15
N VAL A 70 25.27 -13.76 -8.79
CA VAL A 70 25.99 -13.39 -10.01
C VAL A 70 27.01 -12.27 -9.82
N GLY A 71 27.08 -11.68 -8.62
CA GLY A 71 28.09 -10.67 -8.27
C GLY A 71 28.02 -9.43 -9.16
N GLU A 72 29.16 -9.04 -9.73
CA GLU A 72 29.28 -7.89 -10.63
C GLU A 72 29.00 -8.22 -12.11
N GLN A 73 28.64 -9.47 -12.43
CA GLN A 73 28.33 -9.85 -13.82
C GLN A 73 27.03 -9.22 -14.32
N VAL A 74 26.12 -8.89 -13.41
CA VAL A 74 24.88 -8.18 -13.70
C VAL A 74 24.83 -6.92 -12.83
N PRO A 75 24.75 -5.72 -13.43
CA PRO A 75 24.69 -4.48 -12.66
C PRO A 75 23.32 -4.33 -12.00
N VAL A 76 23.20 -4.84 -10.78
CA VAL A 76 22.04 -4.63 -9.91
C VAL A 76 22.41 -3.79 -8.69
N PRO A 77 21.49 -2.94 -8.19
CA PRO A 77 21.71 -2.21 -6.95
C PRO A 77 21.86 -3.17 -5.78
N GLU A 78 22.73 -2.81 -4.84
CA GLU A 78 22.81 -3.48 -3.54
C GLU A 78 21.61 -3.08 -2.68
N VAL A 79 21.00 -4.05 -1.99
CA VAL A 79 19.87 -3.82 -1.09
C VAL A 79 20.40 -3.67 0.33
N TYR A 80 20.20 -2.51 0.94
CA TYR A 80 20.63 -2.24 2.33
C TYR A 80 19.58 -2.61 3.38
N GLY A 81 18.32 -2.73 2.98
CA GLY A 81 17.21 -3.08 3.87
C GLY A 81 15.84 -2.76 3.27
N TRP A 82 14.81 -3.13 4.01
CA TRP A 82 13.41 -2.77 3.70
C TRP A 82 12.60 -2.58 4.98
N ARG A 83 11.45 -1.91 4.84
CA ARG A 83 10.45 -1.73 5.88
C ARG A 83 9.09 -2.07 5.30
N VAL A 84 8.25 -2.68 6.12
CA VAL A 84 6.81 -2.83 5.84
C VAL A 84 6.13 -1.83 6.74
N ASP A 85 5.52 -0.81 6.15
CA ASP A 85 4.69 0.13 6.90
C ASP A 85 3.27 -0.45 6.96
N GLY A 86 2.67 -0.42 8.15
CA GLY A 86 1.29 -0.87 8.31
C GLY A 86 0.33 0.09 7.59
N GLN A 87 -0.83 -0.40 7.15
CA GLN A 87 -1.91 0.50 6.74
C GLN A 87 -2.32 1.37 7.93
N ASP A 88 -2.68 2.64 7.66
CA ASP A 88 -3.26 3.54 8.67
C ASP A 88 -4.64 3.02 9.07
N PHE A 89 -4.67 2.16 10.08
CA PHE A 89 -5.92 1.72 10.69
C PHE A 89 -6.59 2.92 11.36
N VAL A 90 -7.88 3.12 11.10
CA VAL A 90 -8.70 3.99 11.94
C VAL A 90 -8.66 3.41 13.34
N ARG A 91 -8.06 4.14 14.28
CA ARG A 91 -7.99 3.72 15.69
C ARG A 91 -9.41 3.55 16.23
N GLY A 92 -9.72 2.35 16.70
CA GLY A 92 -11.02 2.04 17.29
C GLY A 92 -11.12 0.57 17.69
N GLU A 93 -12.06 0.27 18.57
CA GLU A 93 -12.46 -1.11 18.86
C GLU A 93 -13.32 -1.62 17.71
N THR A 94 -13.15 -2.89 17.33
CA THR A 94 -13.98 -3.47 16.27
C THR A 94 -15.41 -3.67 16.78
N LEU A 95 -16.38 -3.60 15.87
CA LEU A 95 -17.76 -3.89 16.25
C LEU A 95 -17.92 -5.32 16.79
N LYS A 96 -17.15 -6.28 16.24
CA LYS A 96 -17.13 -7.67 16.70
C LYS A 96 -16.77 -7.77 18.18
N ASP A 97 -15.73 -7.07 18.61
CA ASP A 97 -15.23 -7.17 19.97
C ASP A 97 -16.17 -6.50 20.98
N ARG A 98 -16.91 -5.45 20.54
CA ARG A 98 -17.78 -4.67 21.42
C ARG A 98 -19.25 -5.13 21.41
N TRP A 99 -19.69 -5.88 20.40
CA TRP A 99 -21.11 -6.17 20.15
C TRP A 99 -21.86 -6.75 21.35
N ASP A 100 -21.28 -7.71 22.05
CA ASP A 100 -21.95 -8.39 23.18
C ASP A 100 -22.09 -7.50 24.42
N PHE A 101 -21.31 -6.42 24.50
CA PHE A 101 -21.34 -5.44 25.59
C PHE A 101 -22.23 -4.24 25.30
N LEU A 102 -22.75 -4.11 24.07
CA LEU A 102 -23.67 -3.02 23.71
C LEU A 102 -25.06 -3.30 24.26
N SER A 103 -25.69 -2.27 24.83
CA SER A 103 -27.11 -2.36 25.19
C SER A 103 -27.97 -2.50 23.93
N VAL A 104 -29.22 -2.93 24.10
CA VAL A 104 -30.18 -3.00 22.98
C VAL A 104 -30.35 -1.62 22.32
N GLY A 105 -30.39 -0.54 23.12
CA GLY A 105 -30.51 0.83 22.60
C GLY A 105 -29.27 1.26 21.80
N ASP A 106 -28.07 0.89 22.24
CA ASP A 106 -26.82 1.17 21.53
C ASP A 106 -26.77 0.41 20.20
N LYS A 107 -27.19 -0.86 20.19
CA LYS A 107 -27.30 -1.66 18.97
C LYS A 107 -28.27 -1.03 17.99
N THR A 108 -29.44 -0.59 18.44
CA THR A 108 -30.42 0.11 17.59
C THR A 108 -29.82 1.39 17.00
N THR A 109 -29.16 2.20 17.83
CA THR A 109 -28.52 3.45 17.39
C THR A 109 -27.43 3.20 16.37
N LEU A 110 -26.58 2.19 16.62
CA LEU A 110 -25.52 1.81 15.71
C LEU A 110 -26.08 1.29 14.38
N CYS A 111 -27.11 0.43 14.41
CA CYS A 111 -27.80 -0.01 13.20
C CYS A 111 -28.34 1.17 12.39
N ASN A 112 -28.90 2.19 13.06
CA ASN A 112 -29.34 3.41 12.38
C ASN A 112 -28.17 4.17 11.76
N HIS A 113 -27.02 4.31 12.45
CA HIS A 113 -25.83 4.94 11.87
C HIS A 113 -25.30 4.17 10.64
N LEU A 114 -25.20 2.84 10.73
CA LEU A 114 -24.79 2.00 9.62
C LEU A 114 -25.78 2.10 8.45
N TYR A 115 -27.08 2.15 8.75
CA TYR A 115 -28.12 2.35 7.75
C TYR A 115 -27.93 3.69 7.01
N GLN A 116 -27.70 4.79 7.74
CA GLN A 116 -27.49 6.12 7.17
C GLN A 116 -26.21 6.19 6.31
N ILE A 117 -25.12 5.54 6.74
CA ILE A 117 -23.90 5.43 5.93
C ILE A 117 -24.19 4.66 4.64
N MET A 118 -24.84 3.50 4.75
CA MET A 118 -25.18 2.67 3.60
C MET A 118 -26.17 3.36 2.65
N GLU A 119 -27.11 4.12 3.19
CA GLU A 119 -28.03 4.95 2.41
C GLU A 119 -27.24 6.00 1.62
N SER A 120 -26.33 6.73 2.27
CA SER A 120 -25.47 7.70 1.59
C SER A 120 -24.65 7.07 0.47
N LEU A 121 -24.06 5.90 0.71
CA LEU A 121 -23.28 5.17 -0.30
C LEU A 121 -24.15 4.70 -1.48
N ARG A 122 -25.41 4.29 -1.23
CA ARG A 122 -26.34 3.86 -2.28
C ARG A 122 -26.83 5.00 -3.17
N HIS A 123 -26.76 6.25 -2.69
CA HIS A 123 -27.07 7.43 -3.50
C HIS A 123 -25.92 7.87 -4.40
N VAL A 124 -24.75 7.21 -4.33
CA VAL A 124 -23.65 7.49 -5.25
C VAL A 124 -24.00 6.92 -6.63
N GLU A 125 -24.27 7.82 -7.57
CA GLU A 125 -24.58 7.50 -8.96
C GLU A 125 -23.35 7.71 -9.86
N GLN A 126 -23.23 6.91 -10.92
CA GLN A 126 -22.26 7.16 -11.98
C GLN A 126 -22.72 8.32 -12.86
N ASP A 127 -21.81 8.88 -13.66
CA ASP A 127 -22.20 9.83 -14.71
C ASP A 127 -23.21 9.15 -15.66
N PRO A 128 -24.43 9.68 -15.83
CA PRO A 128 -25.44 9.09 -16.70
C PRO A 128 -25.00 8.98 -18.16
N ASN A 129 -24.04 9.79 -18.60
CA ASN A 129 -23.53 9.78 -19.99
C ASN A 129 -22.40 8.76 -20.20
N ASP A 130 -21.85 8.19 -19.13
CA ASP A 130 -20.71 7.28 -19.22
C ASP A 130 -20.81 6.12 -18.21
N PRO A 131 -21.88 5.30 -18.28
CA PRO A 131 -22.08 4.19 -17.37
C PRO A 131 -21.15 3.02 -17.72
N PHE A 132 -20.53 2.42 -16.71
CA PHE A 132 -19.74 1.21 -16.87
C PHE A 132 -19.75 0.33 -15.61
N ILE A 133 -19.33 -0.93 -15.75
CA ILE A 133 -19.19 -1.87 -14.65
C ILE A 133 -17.70 -2.20 -14.50
N GLY A 134 -17.09 -1.66 -13.46
CA GLY A 134 -15.66 -1.82 -13.19
C GLY A 134 -15.24 -1.03 -11.97
N SER A 135 -13.95 -1.06 -11.67
CA SER A 135 -13.36 -0.17 -10.65
C SER A 135 -13.54 1.29 -11.06
N ILE A 136 -13.66 2.21 -10.09
CA ILE A 136 -13.87 3.65 -10.31
C ILE A 136 -12.85 4.29 -11.28
N ASN A 137 -11.65 3.73 -11.38
CA ASN A 137 -10.60 4.12 -12.31
C ASN A 137 -10.71 3.43 -13.69
N ARG A 138 -11.87 2.87 -14.06
CA ARG A 138 -12.12 2.11 -15.29
C ARG A 138 -11.22 0.88 -15.47
N HIS A 139 -10.91 0.18 -14.38
CA HIS A 139 -10.20 -1.10 -14.44
C HIS A 139 -11.16 -2.26 -14.12
N HIS A 140 -10.60 -3.48 -14.08
CA HIS A 140 -11.33 -4.70 -13.74
C HIS A 140 -12.01 -4.61 -12.37
N LEU A 141 -13.03 -5.45 -12.18
CA LEU A 141 -13.73 -5.57 -10.91
C LEU A 141 -12.79 -6.13 -9.83
N LEU A 142 -12.79 -5.49 -8.66
CA LEU A 142 -11.95 -5.85 -7.52
C LEU A 142 -12.75 -6.54 -6.39
N ASP A 143 -13.98 -6.97 -6.69
CA ASP A 143 -14.82 -7.66 -5.71
C ASP A 143 -14.23 -9.03 -5.39
N ILE A 144 -14.24 -9.40 -4.10
CA ILE A 144 -13.72 -10.66 -3.59
C ILE A 144 -14.39 -11.89 -4.22
N VAL A 145 -15.63 -11.75 -4.70
CA VAL A 145 -16.34 -12.82 -5.42
C VAL A 145 -15.61 -13.20 -6.72
N PHE A 146 -14.80 -12.30 -7.30
CA PHE A 146 -14.00 -12.56 -8.50
C PHE A 146 -12.56 -12.97 -8.19
N GLU A 147 -12.20 -13.19 -6.93
CA GLU A 147 -10.86 -13.64 -6.55
C GLU A 147 -10.56 -15.02 -7.19
N GLY A 148 -9.42 -15.11 -7.89
CA GLY A 148 -9.02 -16.31 -8.63
C GLY A 148 -9.68 -16.50 -10.00
N GLN A 149 -10.62 -15.62 -10.39
CA GLN A 149 -11.14 -15.58 -11.76
C GLN A 149 -10.21 -14.75 -12.66
N PRO A 150 -10.22 -14.97 -13.99
CA PRO A 150 -9.54 -14.09 -14.92
C PRO A 150 -10.02 -12.64 -14.73
N GLN A 151 -9.09 -11.68 -14.83
CA GLN A 151 -9.44 -10.26 -14.70
C GLN A 151 -10.50 -9.87 -15.75
N GLY A 152 -11.64 -9.37 -15.28
CA GLY A 152 -12.77 -8.98 -16.12
C GLY A 152 -13.12 -7.50 -15.95
N GLY A 153 -13.43 -6.83 -17.06
CA GLY A 153 -13.90 -5.45 -17.11
C GLY A 153 -12.80 -4.42 -17.43
N PRO A 154 -13.15 -3.12 -17.49
CA PRO A 154 -14.49 -2.59 -17.29
C PRO A 154 -15.42 -2.99 -18.43
N PHE A 155 -16.69 -3.22 -18.11
CA PHE A 155 -17.71 -3.58 -19.08
C PHE A 155 -18.62 -2.39 -19.35
N ALA A 156 -18.79 -2.02 -20.61
CA ALA A 156 -19.72 -0.95 -20.99
C ALA A 156 -21.19 -1.38 -20.86
N THR A 157 -21.48 -2.68 -20.87
CA THR A 157 -22.84 -3.24 -20.76
C THR A 157 -22.83 -4.61 -20.08
N ILE A 158 -23.99 -5.02 -19.58
CA ILE A 158 -24.26 -6.36 -19.06
C ILE A 158 -24.87 -7.15 -20.24
N LYS A 159 -24.10 -8.04 -20.86
CA LYS A 159 -24.64 -8.99 -21.85
C LYS A 159 -24.37 -10.41 -21.39
#